data_AF-A0A356X6E2-F1
#
_entry.id   AF-A0A356X6E2-F1
#
_cell.length_a   1.000
_cell.length_b   1.000
_cell.length_c   1.000
_cell.angle_alpha   90.00
_cell.angle_beta   90.00
_cell.angle_gamma   90.00
#
_symmetry.space_group_name_H-M   'P 1'
#
loop_
_entity.id
_entity.type
_entity.pdbx_description
1 polymer ?
#
loop_
_entity_poly.entity_id
_entity_poly.type
_entity_poly.pdbx_seq_one_letter_code
_entity_poly.pdbx_strand_id
1 'polypeptide(L)'
;MFIDQQKPKDFDCGYNLDLMIAALPRIEDTEERVMYAKRVVGLIKQSHPTWVDKNGKSEAAWEHFFKLAEYDPDEHGIHNPYSSGSNDDAE
;
A
#
# COMPACT_ATOMS: atom_id res chain seq x y z
N MET A 1 -29.34 -11.02 24.53
CA MET A 1 -27.89 -11.16 24.76
C MET A 1 -27.22 -10.80 23.44
N PHE A 2 -26.75 -9.56 23.31
CA PHE A 2 -25.96 -9.16 22.15
C PHE A 2 -24.54 -9.67 22.41
N ILE A 3 -24.06 -10.58 21.57
CA ILE A 3 -22.64 -10.91 21.56
C ILE A 3 -21.96 -9.67 20.99
N ASP A 4 -21.27 -8.93 21.84
CA ASP A 4 -20.42 -7.82 21.42
C ASP A 4 -19.30 -8.43 20.58
N GLN A 5 -19.50 -8.46 19.26
CA GLN A 5 -18.47 -8.93 18.33
C GLN A 5 -17.36 -7.89 18.35
N GLN A 6 -16.33 -8.12 19.17
CA GLN A 6 -15.07 -7.40 19.01
C GLN A 6 -14.60 -7.63 17.58
N LYS A 7 -14.48 -6.55 16.81
CA LYS A 7 -13.91 -6.61 15.46
C LYS A 7 -12.58 -7.38 15.53
N PRO A 8 -12.26 -8.24 14.55
CA PRO A 8 -10.97 -8.91 14.51
C PRO A 8 -9.85 -7.88 14.68
N LYS A 9 -8.83 -8.18 15.49
CA LYS A 9 -7.68 -7.25 15.68
C LYS A 9 -7.03 -6.85 14.35
N ASP A 10 -7.10 -7.72 13.35
CA ASP A 10 -6.55 -7.50 12.00
C ASP A 10 -7.40 -6.52 11.16
N PHE A 11 -8.65 -6.24 11.56
CA PHE A 11 -9.50 -5.25 10.89
C PHE A 11 -8.87 -3.86 10.93
N ASP A 12 -8.23 -3.49 12.05
CA ASP A 12 -7.66 -2.17 12.23
C ASP A 12 -6.39 -1.97 11.39
N CYS A 13 -5.61 -3.03 11.12
CA CYS A 13 -4.44 -2.96 10.24
C CYS A 13 -4.85 -2.71 8.78
N GLY A 14 -5.86 -3.42 8.27
CA GLY A 14 -6.41 -3.17 6.94
C GLY A 14 -7.00 -1.76 6.82
N TYR A 15 -7.83 -1.37 7.80
CA TYR A 15 -8.49 -0.07 7.81
C TYR A 15 -7.51 1.11 7.85
N ASN A 16 -6.40 1.01 8.59
CA ASN A 16 -5.38 2.05 8.61
C ASN A 16 -4.65 2.17 7.26
N LEU A 17 -4.37 1.05 6.58
CA LEU A 17 -3.79 1.07 5.24
C LEU A 17 -4.75 1.74 4.25
N ASP A 18 -6.03 1.38 4.29
CA ASP A 18 -7.06 1.98 3.43
C ASP A 18 -7.11 3.51 3.61
N LEU A 19 -7.08 3.99 4.86
CA LEU A 19 -7.04 5.42 5.16
C LEU A 19 -5.78 6.11 4.63
N MET A 20 -4.62 5.45 4.74
CA MET A 20 -3.36 5.99 4.20
C MET A 20 -3.42 6.08 2.67
N ILE A 21 -3.92 5.04 1.99
CA ILE A 21 -4.06 5.01 0.53
C ILE A 21 -5.01 6.12 0.06
N ALA A 22 -6.17 6.26 0.72
CA ALA A 22 -7.17 7.28 0.40
C ALA A 22 -6.70 8.72 0.66
N ALA A 23 -5.64 8.91 1.45
CA ALA A 23 -5.06 10.22 1.72
C ALA A 23 -4.09 10.70 0.63
N LEU A 24 -3.47 9.79 -0.13
CA LEU A 24 -2.42 10.12 -1.11
C LEU A 24 -2.82 11.17 -2.16
N PRO A 25 -4.04 11.18 -2.74
CA PRO A 25 -4.43 12.21 -3.70
C PRO A 25 -4.44 13.64 -3.13
N ARG A 26 -4.50 13.78 -1.80
CA ARG A 26 -4.51 15.08 -1.11
C ARG A 26 -3.12 15.68 -0.90
N ILE A 27 -2.06 14.89 -1.11
CA ILE A 27 -0.68 15.35 -0.96
C ILE A 27 -0.32 16.14 -2.22
N GLU A 28 -0.06 17.44 -2.12
CA GLU A 28 0.21 18.31 -3.28
C GLU A 28 1.56 18.01 -3.93
N ASP A 29 2.59 17.79 -3.12
CA ASP A 29 3.94 17.48 -3.60
C ASP A 29 3.99 16.04 -4.13
N THR A 30 4.45 15.90 -5.38
CA THR A 30 4.47 14.60 -6.06
C THR A 30 5.54 13.67 -5.49
N GLU A 31 6.71 14.19 -5.11
CA GLU A 31 7.78 13.38 -4.51
C GLU A 31 7.36 12.88 -3.12
N GLU A 32 6.74 13.75 -2.32
CA GLU A 32 6.17 13.37 -1.02
C GLU A 32 5.08 12.31 -1.18
N ARG A 33 4.18 12.48 -2.16
CA ARG A 33 3.11 11.52 -2.43
C ARG A 33 3.66 10.14 -2.78
N VAL A 34 4.64 10.09 -3.69
CA VAL A 34 5.31 8.84 -4.08
C VAL A 34 6.03 8.21 -2.89
N MET A 35 6.71 9.00 -2.06
CA MET A 35 7.37 8.51 -0.85
C MET A 35 6.36 7.89 0.13
N TYR A 36 5.21 8.53 0.34
CA TYR A 36 4.15 7.98 1.19
C TYR A 36 3.54 6.71 0.60
N ALA A 37 3.32 6.65 -0.72
CA ALA A 37 2.85 5.43 -1.38
C ALA A 37 3.82 4.27 -1.17
N LYS A 38 5.14 4.51 -1.32
CA LYS A 38 6.17 3.50 -1.03
C LYS A 38 6.13 3.02 0.42
N ARG A 39 5.91 3.92 1.40
CA ARG A 39 5.75 3.53 2.81
C ARG A 39 4.54 2.62 3.03
N VAL A 40 3.41 2.91 2.37
CA VAL A 40 2.22 2.04 2.43
C VAL A 40 2.55 0.65 1.88
N VAL A 41 3.21 0.58 0.73
CA VAL A 41 3.64 -0.70 0.15
C VAL A 41 4.63 -1.43 1.07
N GLY A 42 5.56 -0.72 1.71
CA GLY A 42 6.44 -1.27 2.75
C GLY A 42 5.68 -1.91 3.90
N LEU A 43 4.64 -1.24 4.41
CA LEU A 43 3.76 -1.80 5.44
C LEU A 43 2.99 -3.04 4.96
N ILE A 44 2.54 -3.06 3.70
CA ILE A 44 1.92 -4.25 3.10
C ILE A 44 2.91 -5.42 3.05
N LYS A 45 4.17 -5.16 2.64
CA LYS A 45 5.26 -6.15 2.64
C LYS A 45 5.54 -6.72 4.04
N GLN A 46 5.58 -5.84 5.04
CA GLN A 46 5.80 -6.23 6.45
C GLN A 46 4.65 -7.08 7.00
N SER A 47 3.41 -6.79 6.58
CA SER A 47 2.22 -7.56 6.96
C SER A 47 2.14 -8.92 6.24
N HIS A 48 2.68 -9.01 5.02
CA HIS A 48 2.68 -10.21 4.18
C HIS A 48 4.11 -10.64 3.79
N PRO A 49 4.94 -11.09 4.75
CA PRO A 49 6.35 -11.42 4.48
C PRO A 49 6.52 -12.56 3.48
N THR A 50 5.51 -13.42 3.29
CA THR A 50 5.52 -14.50 2.29
C THR A 50 5.41 -14.00 0.85
N TRP A 51 4.99 -12.75 0.64
CA TRP A 51 4.92 -12.12 -0.69
C TRP A 51 6.22 -11.42 -1.08
N VAL A 52 7.18 -11.34 -0.14
CA VAL A 52 8.42 -10.61 -0.31
C VAL A 52 9.54 -11.57 -0.71
N ASP A 53 10.29 -11.21 -1.75
CA ASP A 53 11.44 -11.98 -2.20
C ASP A 53 12.65 -11.78 -1.27
N LYS A 54 13.73 -12.53 -1.54
CA LYS A 54 15.00 -12.43 -0.79
C LYS A 54 15.68 -11.06 -0.85
N ASN A 55 15.26 -10.18 -1.76
CA ASN A 55 15.79 -8.84 -1.95
C ASN A 55 14.86 -7.75 -1.39
N GLY A 56 13.79 -8.11 -0.66
CA GLY A 56 12.82 -7.14 -0.12
C GLY A 56 11.79 -6.64 -1.13
N LYS A 57 11.75 -7.24 -2.33
CA LYS A 57 10.88 -6.82 -3.43
C LYS A 57 9.60 -7.65 -3.46
N SER A 58 8.48 -7.02 -3.81
CA SER A 58 7.18 -7.71 -3.89
C SER A 58 6.26 -7.09 -4.93
N GLU A 59 6.10 -7.78 -6.07
CA GLU A 59 5.08 -7.44 -7.07
C GLU A 59 3.67 -7.54 -6.50
N ALA A 60 3.39 -8.59 -5.72
CA ALA A 60 2.09 -8.79 -5.10
C ALA A 60 1.70 -7.66 -4.12
N ALA A 61 2.66 -7.10 -3.38
CA ALA A 61 2.39 -5.94 -2.51
C ALA A 61 2.00 -4.70 -3.32
N TRP A 62 2.69 -4.44 -4.43
CA TRP A 62 2.35 -3.34 -5.34
C TRP A 62 1.00 -3.56 -6.02
N GLU A 63 0.73 -4.76 -6.54
CA GLU A 63 -0.59 -5.08 -7.08
C GLU A 63 -1.70 -4.91 -6.05
N HIS A 64 -1.45 -5.30 -4.80
CA HIS A 64 -2.42 -5.16 -3.73
C HIS A 64 -2.71 -3.69 -3.43
N PHE A 65 -1.68 -2.85 -3.35
CA PHE A 65 -1.84 -1.40 -3.23
C PHE A 65 -2.70 -0.81 -4.35
N PHE A 66 -2.42 -1.16 -5.62
CA PHE A 66 -3.20 -0.68 -6.77
C PHE A 66 -4.65 -1.19 -6.75
N LYS A 67 -4.91 -2.38 -6.20
CA LYS A 67 -6.27 -2.92 -6.02
C LYS A 67 -7.05 -2.22 -4.90
N LEU A 68 -6.37 -1.73 -3.87
CA LEU A 68 -6.97 -1.02 -2.73
C LEU A 68 -7.23 0.46 -3.04
N ALA A 69 -6.48 1.06 -3.95
CA ALA A 69 -6.69 2.45 -4.34
C ALA A 69 -8.03 2.62 -5.10
N GLU A 70 -8.92 3.45 -4.54
CA GLU A 70 -10.20 3.82 -5.19
C GLU A 70 -10.05 4.91 -6.27
N TYR A 71 -8.82 5.27 -6.61
CA TYR A 71 -8.43 6.24 -7.63
C TYR A 71 -7.33 5.63 -8.49
N ASP A 72 -7.02 6.23 -9.65
CA ASP A 72 -5.94 5.78 -10.51
C ASP A 72 -4.58 6.29 -9.98
N PRO A 73 -3.71 5.44 -9.38
CA PRO A 73 -2.45 5.91 -8.82
C PRO A 73 -1.49 6.45 -9.88
N ASP A 74 -1.60 5.98 -11.14
CA ASP A 74 -0.74 6.43 -12.23
C ASP A 74 -1.01 7.90 -12.58
N GLU A 75 -2.27 8.36 -12.53
CA GLU A 75 -2.62 9.79 -12.68
C GLU A 75 -2.01 10.67 -11.57
N HIS A 76 -1.70 10.06 -10.43
CA HIS A 76 -1.10 10.73 -9.29
C HIS A 76 0.44 10.61 -9.23
N GLY A 77 1.07 10.08 -10.27
CA GLY A 77 2.53 9.91 -10.35
C GLY A 77 3.07 8.72 -9.55
N ILE A 78 2.18 7.84 -9.06
CA ILE A 78 2.54 6.62 -8.35
C ILE A 78 2.51 5.48 -9.35
N HIS A 79 3.68 5.01 -9.76
CA HIS A 79 3.80 3.97 -10.76
C HIS A 79 4.20 2.63 -10.15
N ASN A 80 3.59 1.55 -10.64
CA ASN A 80 4.02 0.21 -10.27
C ASN A 80 5.43 -0.06 -10.87
N PRO A 81 6.45 -0.40 -10.07
CA PRO A 81 7.80 -0.66 -10.57
C PRO A 81 7.85 -1.81 -11.58
N TYR A 82 6.99 -2.82 -11.44
CA TYR A 82 6.96 -4.00 -12.29
C TYR A 82 6.31 -3.73 -13.65
N SER A 83 5.37 -2.78 -13.70
CA SER A 83 4.77 -2.31 -14.97
C SER A 83 5.65 -1.28 -15.68
N SER A 84 6.38 -0.45 -14.94
CA SER A 84 7.23 0.62 -15.48
C SER A 84 8.67 0.19 -15.78
N GLY A 85 9.09 -0.99 -15.33
CA GLY A 85 10.49 -1.46 -15.43
C GLY A 85 11.44 -0.79 -14.42
N SER A 86 10.89 -0.12 -13.41
CA SER A 86 11.64 0.56 -12.35
C SER A 86 12.02 -0.41 -11.22
N ASN A 87 12.97 -0.03 -10.38
CA ASN A 87 13.33 -0.83 -9.22
C ASN A 87 12.29 -0.68 -8.10
N ASP A 88 11.87 -1.80 -7.49
CA ASP A 88 11.08 -1.79 -6.26
C ASP A 88 11.99 -1.43 -5.07
N ASP A 89 11.86 -0.19 -4.61
CA ASP A 89 12.60 0.42 -3.48
C ASP A 89 11.67 0.79 -2.30
N ALA A 90 10.46 0.22 -2.26
CA ALA A 90 9.55 0.40 -1.14
C ALA A 90 9.99 -0.42 0.08
N GLU A 91 10.23 0.25 1.23
CA GLU A 91 10.65 -0.33 2.51
C GLU A 91 9.63 -0.10 3.63
#